data_AF-A0A848KB59-F1
#
_entry.id   AF-A0A848KB59-F1
#
_cell.length_a   1.000
_cell.length_b   1.000
_cell.length_c   1.000
_cell.angle_alpha   90.00
_cell.angle_beta   90.00
_cell.angle_gamma   90.00
#
_symmetry.space_group_name_H-M   'P 1'
#
loop_
_entity.id
_entity.type
_entity.pdbx_description
1 polymer ?
#
loop_
_entity_poly.entity_id
_entity_poly.type
_entity_poly.pdbx_seq_one_letter_code
_entity_poly.pdbx_strand_id
1 'polypeptide(L)' 'MTVAQLVEALGRMPPDAVVLMEADGGLSLVSALDFVEAQGAGAPAEVILLPNMDE' A
#
# COMPACT_ATOMS: atom_id res chain seq x y z
N MET A 1 -11.00 -3.86 -1.89
CA MET A 1 -10.47 -3.49 -0.57
C MET A 1 -10.36 -1.98 -0.53
N THR A 2 -10.91 -1.32 0.48
CA THR A 2 -10.75 0.13 0.68
C THR A 2 -9.58 0.42 1.62
N VAL A 3 -9.12 1.68 1.67
CA VAL A 3 -8.11 2.11 2.64
C VAL A 3 -8.53 1.78 4.08
N ALA A 4 -9.81 2.00 4.43
CA ALA A 4 -10.31 1.70 5.76
C ALA A 4 -10.18 0.21 6.12
N GLN A 5 -10.52 -0.68 5.18
CA GLN A 5 -10.38 -2.13 5.37
C GLN A 5 -8.92 -2.55 5.50
N LEU A 6 -8.02 -1.95 4.71
CA LEU A 6 -6.59 -2.21 4.80
C LEU A 6 -6.02 -1.76 6.15
N VAL A 7 -6.33 -0.55 6.60
CA VAL A 7 -5.88 -0.02 7.90
C VAL A 7 -6.38 -0.89 9.05
N GLU A 8 -7.63 -1.36 8.99
CA GLU A 8 -8.17 -2.26 10.01
C GLU A 8 -7.39 -3.60 10.05
N ALA A 9 -7.06 -4.17 8.89
CA ALA A 9 -6.30 -5.41 8.81
C ALA A 9 -4.87 -5.22 9.35
N LEU A 10 -4.19 -4.14 8.94
CA LEU A 10 -2.84 -3.82 9.40
C LEU A 10 -2.80 -3.52 10.90
N GLY A 11 -3.82 -2.85 11.45
CA GLY A 11 -3.91 -2.52 12.88
C GLY A 11 -4.04 -3.75 13.81
N ARG A 12 -4.30 -4.94 13.25
CA ARG A 12 -4.33 -6.20 14.00
C ARG A 12 -2.96 -6.90 14.06
N MET A 13 -1.98 -6.41 13.30
CA MET A 13 -0.62 -6.96 13.27
C MET A 13 0.25 -6.35 14.38
N PRO A 14 1.38 -7.00 14.74
CA PRO A 14 2.39 -6.38 15.59
C PRO A 14 2.87 -5.03 15.02
N PRO A 15 3.19 -4.04 15.87
CA PRO A 15 3.55 -2.69 15.43
C PRO A 15 4.87 -2.62 14.64
N ASP A 16 5.69 -3.67 14.71
CA ASP A 16 6.96 -3.84 14.03
C ASP A 16 6.88 -4.78 12.81
N ALA A 17 5.68 -5.24 12.44
CA ALA A 17 5.49 -6.06 11.25
C ALA A 17 5.83 -5.27 9.98
N VAL A 18 6.60 -5.90 9.08
CA VAL A 18 6.92 -5.33 7.76
C VAL A 18 5.80 -5.60 6.76
N VAL A 19 5.54 -4.64 5.89
CA VAL A 19 4.59 -4.77 4.79
C VAL A 19 5.33 -5.16 3.52
N LEU A 20 4.99 -6.33 2.99
CA LEU A 20 5.52 -6.83 1.73
C LEU A 20 4.41 -6.83 0.67
N MET A 21 4.79 -6.63 -0.58
CA MET A 21 3.91 -6.78 -1.73
C MET A 21 4.51 -7.75 -2.74
N GLU A 22 3.66 -8.44 -3.48
CA GLU A 22 4.13 -9.24 -4.62
C GLU A 22 4.61 -8.32 -5.74
N ALA A 23 5.85 -8.52 -6.18
CA ALA A 23 6.47 -7.79 -7.28
C ALA A 23 7.47 -8.72 -8.00
N ASP A 24 7.47 -8.68 -9.34
CA ASP A 24 8.42 -9.40 -10.21
C ASP A 24 8.65 -10.89 -9.88
N GLY A 25 7.61 -11.58 -9.41
CA GLY A 25 7.67 -13.01 -9.07
C GLY A 25 8.25 -13.31 -7.68
N GLY A 26 8.43 -12.30 -6.84
CA GLY A 26 8.84 -12.40 -5.44
C GLY A 26 8.04 -11.47 -4.53
N LEU A 27 8.57 -11.25 -3.32
CA LEU A 27 8.06 -10.28 -2.36
C LEU A 27 9.03 -9.11 -2.29
N SER A 28 8.53 -7.89 -2.38
CA SER A 28 9.29 -6.65 -2.18
C SER A 28 8.77 -5.87 -0.99
N LEU A 29 9.67 -5.21 -0.27
CA LEU A 29 9.34 -4.32 0.84
C LEU A 29 8.64 -3.07 0.31
N VAL A 30 7.53 -2.66 0.93
CA VAL A 30 6.92 -1.35 0.65
C VAL A 30 7.75 -0.27 1.33
N SER A 31 8.39 0.60 0.54
CA SER A 31 9.30 1.65 1.01
C SER A 31 8.62 3.02 1.15
N ALA A 32 7.57 3.26 0.37
CA ALA A 32 6.84 4.52 0.36
C ALA A 32 5.37 4.34 -0.04
N LEU A 33 4.59 5.38 0.24
CA LEU A 33 3.19 5.52 -0.16
C LEU A 33 3.05 6.81 -0.96
N ASP A 34 2.32 6.74 -2.07
CA ASP A 34 1.88 7.93 -2.79
C ASP A 34 0.34 8.03 -2.74
N PHE A 35 -0.17 9.25 -2.64
CA PHE A 35 -1.59 9.52 -2.51
C PHE A 35 -2.08 10.31 -3.72
N VAL A 36 -2.99 9.71 -4.47
CA VAL A 36 -3.58 10.33 -5.65
C VAL A 36 -5.00 10.74 -5.32
N GLU A 37 -5.27 12.05 -5.38
CA GLU A 37 -6.62 12.56 -5.21
C GLU A 37 -7.56 12.05 -6.31
N ALA A 38 -8.86 12.07 -6.04
CA ALA A 38 -9.89 11.70 -7.02
C ALA A 38 -9.76 12.53 -8.31
N GLN A 39 -9.41 11.88 -9.42
CA GLN A 39 -9.22 12.52 -10.72
C GLN A 39 -10.52 12.45 -11.56
N GLY A 40 -11.40 13.43 -11.39
CA GLY A 40 -12.60 13.59 -12.22
C GLY A 40 -13.88 12.97 -11.65
N ALA A 41 -15.00 13.10 -12.38
CA ALA A 41 -16.31 12.71 -11.90
C ALA A 41 -16.42 11.19 -11.73
N GLY A 42 -16.43 10.73 -10.47
CA GLY A 42 -16.63 9.32 -10.10
C GLY A 42 -15.34 8.50 -9.93
N ALA A 43 -14.15 9.08 -10.15
CA ALA A 43 -12.90 8.41 -9.83
C ALA A 43 -12.66 8.43 -8.30
N PRO A 44 -12.34 7.29 -7.66
CA PRO A 44 -11.97 7.29 -6.25
C PRO A 44 -10.56 7.86 -6.06
N ALA A 45 -10.25 8.31 -4.85
CA ALA A 45 -8.87 8.55 -4.45
C ALA A 45 -8.13 7.21 -4.31
N GLU A 46 -6.82 7.25 -4.53
CA GLU A 46 -5.96 6.07 -4.56
C GLU A 46 -4.77 6.24 -3.61
N VAL A 47 -4.28 5.11 -3.09
CA VAL A 47 -2.99 5.02 -2.42
C VAL A 47 -2.15 4.01 -3.19
N ILE A 48 -0.96 4.42 -3.59
CA ILE A 48 -0.02 3.60 -4.36
C ILE A 48 1.07 3.13 -3.41
N LEU A 49 1.29 1.82 -3.36
CA LEU A 49 2.39 1.20 -2.63
C LEU A 49 3.61 1.17 -3.54
N LEU A 50 4.71 1.78 -3.10
CA LEU A 50 5.95 1.80 -3.88
C LEU A 50 6.93 0.77 -3.32
N PRO A 51 7.46 -0.14 -4.16
CA PRO A 51 8.45 -1.11 -3.72
C PRO A 51 9.77 -0.41 -3.37
N ASN A 52 10.60 -1.05 -2.57
CA ASN A 52 11.98 -0.63 -2.40
C ASN A 52 12.77 -0.95 -3.67
N MET A 53 13.32 0.07 -4.33
CA MET A 53 14.12 -0.10 -5.56
C MET A 53 15.63 -0.10 -5.30
N ASP A 54 16.06 0.08 -4.05
CA ASP A 54 17.48 0.06 -3.64
C ASP A 54 17.99 -1.35 -3.28
N GLU A 55 17.32 -2.42 -3.73
CA GLU A 55 17.77 -3.82 -3.54
C GLU A 55 18.85 -4.25 -4.54
#